data_AF-A0A0R1JNR4-F1
#
_entry.id   AF-A0A0R1JNR4-F1
#
_cell.length_a   1.000
_cell.length_b   1.000
_cell.length_c   1.000
_cell.angle_alpha   90.00
_cell.angle_beta   90.00
_cell.angle_gamma   90.00
#
_symmetry.space_group_name_H-M   'P 1'
#
loop_
_entity.id
_entity.type
_entity.pdbx_description
1 polymer ?
#
loop_
_entity_poly.entity_id
_entity_poly.type
_entity_poly.pdbx_seq_one_letter_code
_entity_poly.pdbx_strand_id
1 'polypeptide(L)' 'MKKRKLWWLLALLACLAGFAWPAQPTQAAAGARFTISPVLTKNQVGMNNGYFNVLLQPNATETLAVNVTN' A
#
# COMPACT_ATOMS: atom_id res chain seq x y z
N MET A 1 -36.70 -6.05 30.70
CA MET A 1 -36.36 -6.40 29.29
C MET A 1 -36.26 -5.21 28.34
N LYS A 2 -37.12 -4.16 28.44
CA LYS A 2 -37.13 -3.01 27.50
C LYS A 2 -35.84 -2.17 27.52
N LYS A 3 -35.25 -1.92 28.70
CA LYS A 3 -34.00 -1.15 28.83
C LYS A 3 -32.82 -1.83 28.13
N ARG A 4 -32.69 -3.16 28.24
CA ARG A 4 -31.60 -3.93 27.61
C ARG A 4 -31.67 -3.86 26.06
N LYS A 5 -32.87 -3.88 25.48
CA LYS A 5 -33.08 -3.68 24.03
C LYS A 5 -32.69 -2.27 23.57
N LEU A 6 -32.94 -1.25 24.40
CA LEU A 6 -32.54 0.13 24.10
C LEU A 6 -31.02 0.29 24.04
N TRP A 7 -30.28 -0.35 24.96
CA TRP A 7 -28.81 -0.34 24.94
C TRP A 7 -28.22 -1.02 23.69
N TRP A 8 -28.81 -2.14 23.26
CA TRP A 8 -28.41 -2.79 22.00
C TRP A 8 -28.69 -1.93 20.77
N LEU A 9 -29.82 -1.21 20.77
CA LEU A 9 -30.18 -0.30 19.68
C LEU A 9 -29.20 0.88 19.60
N LEU A 10 -28.81 1.44 20.74
CA LEU A 10 -27.82 2.52 20.82
C LEU A 10 -26.43 2.06 20.37
N ALA A 11 -26.01 0.85 20.75
CA ALA A 11 -24.74 0.28 20.31
C ALA A 11 -24.70 0.07 18.78
N LEU A 12 -25.81 -0.41 18.20
CA LEU A 12 -25.94 -0.57 16.76
C LEU A 12 -25.88 0.79 16.04
N LEU A 13 -26.58 1.80 16.58
CA LEU A 13 -26.58 3.15 16.01
C LEU A 13 -25.17 3.77 16.02
N ALA A 14 -24.41 3.56 17.10
CA ALA A 14 -23.05 4.05 17.23
C ALA A 14 -22.09 3.38 16.22
N CYS A 15 -22.23 2.07 15.99
CA CYS A 15 -21.47 1.38 14.96
C CYS A 15 -21.78 1.92 13.56
N LEU A 16 -23.07 2.12 13.23
CA LEU A 16 -23.48 2.63 11.92
C LEU A 16 -23.01 4.08 11.69
N ALA A 17 -23.00 4.91 12.74
CA ALA A 17 -22.44 6.26 12.66
C ALA A 17 -20.93 6.25 12.39
N GLY A 18 -20.20 5.27 12.92
CA GLY A 18 -18.76 5.10 12.65
C GLY A 18 -18.46 4.74 11.19
N PHE A 19 -19.33 3.97 10.53
CA PHE A 19 -19.21 3.66 9.09
C PHE A 19 -19.64 4.82 8.18
N ALA A 20 -20.46 5.73 8.68
CA ALA A 20 -20.92 6.89 7.95
C ALA A 20 -19.92 8.07 8.00
N TRP A 21 -18.85 7.98 8.79
CA TRP A 21 -17.80 8.99 8.73
C TRP A 21 -17.09 8.90 7.38
N PRO A 22 -17.09 9.99 6.57
CA PRO A 22 -16.34 10.02 5.33
C PRO A 22 -14.88 9.73 5.67
N ALA A 23 -14.31 8.70 5.02
CA ALA A 23 -12.89 8.42 5.10
C ALA A 23 -12.16 9.72 4.75
N GLN A 24 -11.36 10.23 5.69
CA GLN A 24 -10.55 11.41 5.39
C GLN A 24 -9.64 11.04 4.22
N PRO A 25 -9.66 11.82 3.12
CA PRO A 25 -8.79 11.53 2.00
C PRO A 25 -7.36 11.66 2.50
N THR A 26 -6.64 10.55 2.55
CA THR A 26 -5.20 10.56 2.74
C THR A 26 -4.61 11.12 1.45
N GLN A 27 -4.28 12.41 1.45
CA GLN A 27 -3.49 12.97 0.38
C GLN A 27 -2.10 12.33 0.48
N ALA A 28 -1.67 11.64 -0.57
CA ALA A 28 -0.24 11.41 -0.77
C ALA A 28 0.43 12.78 -0.61
N ALA A 29 1.53 12.84 0.17
CA ALA A 29 2.28 14.07 0.32
C ALA A 29 2.49 14.71 -1.06
N ALA A 30 2.45 16.05 -1.14
CA ALA A 30 2.72 16.80 -2.38
C ALA A 30 4.19 16.69 -2.81
N GLY A 31 4.73 15.47 -2.85
CA GLY A 31 6.05 15.10 -3.31
C GLY A 31 5.94 14.24 -4.55
N ALA A 32 6.95 14.36 -5.42
CA ALA A 32 7.21 13.54 -6.60
C ALA A 32 5.96 13.02 -7.34
N ARG A 33 5.50 13.76 -8.36
CA ARG A 33 4.52 13.26 -9.35
C ARG A 33 5.16 12.26 -10.31
N PHE A 34 6.01 11.37 -9.83
CA PHE A 34 6.64 10.38 -10.69
C PHE A 34 6.66 9.04 -9.99
N THR A 35 6.32 8.00 -10.74
CA THR A 35 6.44 6.62 -10.32
C THR A 35 7.82 6.13 -10.71
N ILE A 36 8.56 5.57 -9.75
CA ILE A 36 9.80 4.84 -9.99
C ILE A 36 9.46 3.36 -9.90
N SER A 37 9.83 2.58 -10.93
CA SER A 37 9.67 1.13 -10.91
C SER A 37 10.97 0.44 -11.34
N PRO A 38 11.39 -0.65 -10.69
CA PRO A 38 12.53 -1.45 -11.14
C PRO A 38 12.25 -2.07 -12.50
N VAL A 39 13.22 -2.03 -13.41
CA VAL A 39 13.20 -2.86 -14.62
C VAL A 39 13.78 -4.22 -14.24
N LEU A 40 12.93 -5.26 -14.22
CA LEU A 40 13.35 -6.59 -13.80
C LEU A 40 14.41 -7.16 -14.75
N THR A 41 15.54 -7.53 -14.17
CA THR A 41 16.65 -8.18 -14.86
C THR A 41 16.45 -9.70 -14.89
N LYS A 42 17.14 -10.40 -15.79
CA LYS A 42 17.03 -11.87 -15.98
C LYS A 42 17.37 -12.69 -14.74
N ASN A 43 18.15 -12.12 -13.82
CA ASN A 43 18.64 -12.74 -12.61
C ASN A 43 17.89 -12.26 -11.35
N GLN A 44 16.78 -11.54 -11.52
CA GLN A 44 15.85 -11.27 -10.43
C GLN A 44 15.35 -12.60 -9.86
N VAL A 45 15.36 -12.69 -8.53
CA VAL A 45 14.85 -13.79 -7.74
C VAL A 45 13.48 -13.38 -7.19
N GLY A 46 12.46 -14.16 -7.53
CA GLY A 46 11.07 -13.88 -7.15
C GLY A 46 10.34 -12.97 -8.14
N MET A 47 9.23 -12.38 -7.69
CA MET A 47 8.34 -11.56 -8.52
C MET A 47 8.66 -10.06 -8.43
N ASN A 48 7.83 -9.24 -9.09
CA ASN A 48 7.90 -7.79 -9.00
C ASN A 48 7.48 -7.30 -7.59
N ASN A 49 8.47 -7.14 -6.72
CA ASN A 49 8.26 -6.72 -5.34
C ASN A 49 8.49 -5.21 -5.10
N GLY A 50 8.73 -4.44 -6.17
CA GLY A 50 9.08 -3.01 -6.06
C GLY A 50 10.54 -2.73 -5.67
N TYR A 51 11.38 -3.76 -5.57
CA TYR A 51 12.83 -3.66 -5.32
C TYR A 51 13.61 -4.72 -6.11
N PHE A 52 14.91 -4.51 -6.28
CA PHE A 52 15.81 -5.48 -6.89
C PHE A 52 16.21 -6.57 -5.89
N ASN A 53 16.06 -7.82 -6.31
CA ASN A 53 16.52 -9.00 -5.59
C ASN A 53 17.28 -9.87 -6.58
N VAL A 54 18.54 -9.54 -6.87
CA VAL A 54 19.29 -10.12 -7.98
C VAL A 54 20.32 -11.14 -7.51
N LEU A 55 20.44 -12.25 -8.24
CA LEU A 55 21.50 -13.23 -8.04
C LEU A 55 22.76 -12.78 -8.80
N LEU A 56 23.83 -12.47 -8.06
CA LEU A 56 25.10 -11.99 -8.61
C LEU A 56 26.22 -13.02 -8.40
N GLN A 57 27.14 -13.08 -9.36
CA GLN A 57 28.39 -13.83 -9.21
C GLN A 57 29.42 -12.99 -8.42
N PRO A 58 30.36 -13.63 -7.69
CA PRO A 58 31.43 -12.91 -7.03
C PRO A 58 32.24 -12.05 -8.03
N ASN A 59 32.55 -10.82 -7.64
CA ASN A 59 33.28 -9.83 -8.46
C ASN A 59 32.59 -9.41 -9.76
N ALA A 60 31.30 -9.72 -9.95
CA ALA A 60 30.53 -9.22 -11.08
C ALA A 60 30.01 -7.80 -10.79
N THR A 61 29.92 -6.98 -11.83
CA THR A 61 29.21 -5.69 -11.81
C THR A 61 27.97 -5.81 -12.68
N GLU A 62 26.83 -5.34 -12.17
CA GLU A 62 25.57 -5.33 -12.90
C GLU A 62 24.93 -3.95 -12.85
N THR A 63 24.40 -3.51 -13.98
CA THR A 63 23.68 -2.24 -14.10
C THR A 63 22.19 -2.49 -13.88
N LEU A 64 21.62 -1.85 -12.86
CA LEU A 64 20.20 -1.93 -12.53
C LEU A 64 19.48 -0.69 -13.07
N ALA A 65 18.50 -0.90 -13.95
CA ALA A 65 17.74 0.17 -14.57
C ALA A 65 16.40 0.39 -13.85
N VAL A 66 15.99 1.64 -13.72
CA VAL A 66 14.67 2.01 -13.21
C VAL A 66 13.91 2.77 -14.29
N ASN A 67 12.60 2.53 -14.36
CA ASN A 67 11.71 3.31 -15.20
C ASN A 67 11.08 4.43 -14.37
N VAL A 68 11.05 5.64 -14.92
CA VAL A 68 10.51 6.84 -14.28
C VAL A 68 9.39 7.39 -15.14
N THR A 69 8.17 7.46 -14.62
CA THR A 69 6.98 7.90 -15.36
C THR A 69 6.19 8.95 -14.57
N ASN A 70 5.65 9.98 -15.22
CA ASN A 70 4.76 11.00 -14.62
C ASN A 70 3.30 10.64 -14.84
#